data_AF-A0A7W0VBL7-F1
#
_entry.id   AF-A0A7W0VBL7-F1
#
_cell.length_a   1.000
_cell.length_b   1.000
_cell.length_c   1.000
_cell.angle_alpha   90.00
_cell.angle_beta   90.00
_cell.angle_gamma   90.00
#
_symmetry.space_group_name_H-M   'P 1'
#
loop_
_entity.id
_entity.type
_entity.pdbx_description
1 polymer ?
#
loop_
_entity_poly.entity_id
_entity_poly.type
_entity_poly.pdbx_seq_one_letter_code
_entity_poly.pdbx_strand_id
1 'polypeptide(L)'
;MSPRAKAATPTSDSPKKTKQPATPRKPRKAKPEAGSLGLTAGECATGTPTPEVTRVRTAIEDAGGSVLACYREPFGGHWVALAALPIDRVKPTPYQRELSKAHADRLATVIPKVGRFLDPVIAVPDGDGFISPNGMHRLAALTSLGAKTVVALVMPEPEIAFRILALNTEKAHNLKDKAIEVIRMSRAIAVDPKRAGQSEADVAFELEQAALVTLGICYEKNARFSGGAYNSVVSKTETFSTDPMKKSLELREKHADKLLVLDEAVTAAVGRLKEAGWNSGYLKPIVVARINPLRFLRPGKEDAAPDFDKTIDKMIEGAKKFDASKVKAQDVAIASAVGGDDLN
;
A
#
# COMPACT_ATOMS: atom_id res chain seq x y z
N MET A 1 5.25 -8.59 86.62
CA MET A 1 6.49 -9.38 86.57
C MET A 1 7.01 -9.36 85.14
N SER A 2 8.20 -8.82 84.90
CA SER A 2 8.95 -9.10 83.66
C SER A 2 9.54 -10.51 83.73
N PRO A 3 9.87 -11.15 82.59
CA PRO A 3 11.25 -11.03 82.10
C PRO A 3 11.42 -10.95 80.56
N ARG A 4 12.56 -10.37 80.18
CA ARG A 4 13.17 -10.27 78.84
C ARG A 4 13.72 -11.61 78.33
N ALA A 5 13.74 -11.78 77.00
CA ALA A 5 14.78 -12.41 76.12
C ALA A 5 14.10 -12.81 74.79
N LYS A 6 14.66 -12.79 73.57
CA LYS A 6 16.01 -12.57 73.00
C LYS A 6 15.81 -12.29 71.50
N ALA A 7 16.74 -11.59 70.89
CA ALA A 7 16.80 -11.35 69.44
C ALA A 7 17.25 -12.60 68.67
N ALA A 8 16.75 -12.76 67.43
CA ALA A 8 17.42 -13.49 66.34
C ALA A 8 17.02 -12.88 64.98
N THR A 9 18.04 -12.53 64.21
CA THR A 9 18.12 -11.89 62.89
C THR A 9 17.44 -12.66 61.74
N PRO A 10 16.84 -11.98 60.73
CA PRO A 10 16.67 -12.56 59.41
C PRO A 10 17.89 -12.27 58.53
N THR A 11 18.35 -13.33 57.88
CA THR A 11 19.51 -13.44 57.01
C THR A 11 19.29 -12.85 55.61
N SER A 12 20.39 -12.26 55.11
CA SER A 12 20.88 -12.18 53.73
C SER A 12 20.09 -11.43 52.66
N ASP A 13 20.66 -10.28 52.30
CA ASP A 13 20.57 -9.53 51.06
C ASP A 13 20.44 -10.39 49.79
N SER A 14 19.48 -10.00 48.95
CA SER A 14 19.48 -10.29 47.51
C SER A 14 19.81 -8.99 46.76
N PRO A 15 20.84 -8.92 45.89
CA PRO A 15 21.31 -7.67 45.31
C PRO A 15 20.27 -7.06 44.34
N LYS A 16 19.95 -5.79 44.55
CA LYS A 16 19.14 -4.97 43.64
C LYS A 16 19.79 -4.93 42.25
N LYS A 17 19.14 -5.55 41.27
CA LYS A 17 19.49 -5.40 39.83
C LYS A 17 19.40 -3.93 39.43
N THR A 18 20.55 -3.36 39.08
CA THR A 18 20.70 -2.07 38.42
C THR A 18 19.92 -2.08 37.10
N LYS A 19 18.96 -1.15 36.95
CA LYS A 19 18.25 -0.92 35.69
C LYS A 19 19.26 -0.41 34.66
N GLN A 20 19.43 -1.15 33.56
CA GLN A 20 20.18 -0.67 32.41
C GLN A 20 19.50 0.59 31.82
N PRO A 21 20.28 1.61 31.41
CA PRO A 21 19.73 2.81 30.82
C PRO A 21 19.08 2.49 29.47
N ALA A 22 17.85 2.96 29.29
CA ALA A 22 17.14 2.84 28.03
C ALA A 22 17.92 3.54 26.91
N THR A 23 18.09 2.85 25.79
CA THR A 23 18.68 3.41 24.56
C THR A 23 17.96 4.70 24.16
N PRO A 24 18.69 5.80 23.88
CA PRO A 24 18.09 7.09 23.57
C PRO A 24 17.23 6.98 22.31
N ARG A 25 15.95 7.31 22.43
CA ARG A 25 15.03 7.43 21.29
C ARG A 25 15.61 8.47 20.32
N LYS A 26 15.79 8.08 19.05
CA LYS A 26 16.15 9.00 17.96
C LYS A 26 15.25 10.24 18.05
N PRO A 27 15.80 11.46 17.97
CA PRO A 27 15.01 12.68 18.02
C PRO A 27 13.98 12.64 16.89
N ARG A 28 12.70 12.75 17.27
CA ARG A 28 11.59 12.87 16.32
C ARG A 28 11.84 14.15 15.53
N LYS A 29 11.97 14.05 14.19
CA LYS A 29 12.13 15.23 13.33
C LYS A 29 11.06 16.25 13.71
N ALA A 30 11.48 17.49 13.96
CA ALA A 30 10.56 18.57 14.31
C ALA A 30 9.52 18.71 13.20
N LYS A 31 8.25 18.78 13.59
CA LYS A 31 7.16 19.03 12.65
C LYS A 31 7.35 20.47 12.11
N PRO A 32 7.25 20.69 10.79
CA PRO A 32 7.30 22.04 10.24
C PRO A 32 6.24 22.92 10.88
N GLU A 33 6.55 24.20 11.06
CA GLU A 33 5.59 25.21 11.52
C GLU A 33 4.52 25.44 10.44
N ALA A 34 3.30 25.78 10.85
CA ALA A 34 2.21 26.00 9.91
C ALA A 34 2.53 27.23 9.04
N GLY A 35 2.46 27.07 7.72
CA GLY A 35 2.76 28.15 6.76
C GLY A 35 4.24 28.46 6.59
N SER A 36 5.16 27.67 7.18
CA SER A 36 6.60 27.93 7.10
C SER A 36 7.30 27.26 5.91
N LEU A 37 6.57 26.57 5.04
CA LEU A 37 7.09 25.84 3.89
C LEU A 37 6.36 26.23 2.61
N GLY A 38 7.12 26.35 1.52
CA GLY A 38 6.59 26.62 0.18
C GLY A 38 6.43 28.11 -0.13
N LEU A 39 5.77 28.38 -1.26
CA LEU A 39 5.45 29.70 -1.76
C LEU A 39 4.11 30.19 -1.20
N THR A 40 3.99 31.50 -0.99
CA THR A 40 2.71 32.16 -0.76
C THR A 40 1.85 32.15 -2.03
N ALA A 41 0.54 32.34 -1.87
CA ALA A 41 -0.39 32.39 -3.00
C ALA A 41 -0.01 33.45 -4.06
N GLY A 42 0.50 34.61 -3.64
CA GLY A 42 0.97 35.65 -4.55
C GLY A 42 2.27 35.25 -5.27
N GLU A 43 3.17 34.55 -4.58
CA GLU A 43 4.42 34.07 -5.18
C GLU A 43 4.18 32.99 -6.25
N CYS A 44 3.15 32.15 -6.12
CA CYS A 44 2.82 31.15 -7.14
C CYS A 44 2.59 31.77 -8.54
N ALA A 45 2.14 33.03 -8.61
CA ALA A 45 1.82 33.74 -9.85
C ALA A 45 2.97 34.64 -10.37
N THR A 46 4.10 34.73 -9.66
CA THR A 46 5.22 35.61 -10.04
C THR A 46 6.43 34.83 -10.53
N GLY A 47 7.38 35.55 -11.12
CA GLY A 47 8.62 35.00 -11.67
C GLY A 47 8.56 34.76 -13.18
N THR A 48 9.68 34.36 -13.75
CA THR A 48 9.81 34.10 -15.18
C THR A 48 9.74 32.59 -15.45
N PRO A 49 8.89 32.14 -16.38
CA PRO A 49 8.83 30.75 -16.82
C PRO A 49 10.22 30.23 -17.21
N THR A 50 10.57 29.04 -16.74
CA THR A 50 11.84 28.40 -17.09
C THR A 50 11.88 27.96 -18.56
N PRO A 51 13.07 27.70 -19.12
CA PRO A 51 13.19 27.10 -20.45
C PRO A 51 12.41 25.79 -20.59
N GLU A 52 12.33 24.99 -19.52
CA GLU A 52 11.61 23.72 -19.47
C GLU A 52 10.11 23.91 -19.71
N VAL A 53 9.46 24.82 -18.97
CA VAL A 53 8.02 25.07 -19.17
C VAL A 53 7.77 25.80 -20.49
N THR A 54 8.76 26.56 -21.00
CA THR A 54 8.67 27.15 -22.35
C THR A 54 8.64 26.05 -23.42
N ARG A 55 9.46 25.01 -23.31
CA ARG A 55 9.41 23.83 -24.19
C ARG A 55 8.07 23.09 -24.08
N VAL A 56 7.53 22.96 -22.86
CA VAL A 56 6.20 22.38 -22.65
C VAL A 56 5.12 23.18 -23.38
N ARG A 57 5.17 24.51 -23.33
CA ARG A 57 4.21 25.37 -24.05
C ARG A 57 4.24 25.12 -25.55
N THR A 58 5.45 25.07 -26.14
CA THR A 58 5.62 24.73 -27.56
C THR A 58 5.08 23.34 -27.86
N ALA A 59 5.40 22.32 -27.05
CA ALA A 59 4.87 20.97 -27.26
C ALA A 59 3.33 20.89 -27.17
N ILE A 60 2.72 21.69 -26.29
CA ILE A 60 1.25 21.82 -26.19
C ILE A 60 0.69 22.40 -27.49
N GLU A 61 1.27 23.49 -27.98
CA GLU A 61 0.83 24.16 -29.21
C GLU A 61 1.03 23.28 -30.45
N ASP A 62 2.18 22.61 -30.57
CA ASP A 62 2.51 21.69 -31.67
C ASP A 62 1.57 20.48 -31.71
N ALA A 63 1.12 20.01 -30.55
CA ALA A 63 0.12 18.95 -30.44
C ALA A 63 -1.32 19.43 -30.73
N GLY A 64 -1.53 20.72 -31.01
CA GLY A 64 -2.84 21.34 -31.26
C GLY A 64 -3.62 21.71 -29.99
N GLY A 65 -2.93 21.77 -28.85
CA GLY A 65 -3.48 22.23 -27.58
C GLY A 65 -3.35 23.74 -27.38
N SER A 66 -3.77 24.20 -26.20
CA SER A 66 -3.67 25.61 -25.80
C SER A 66 -3.27 25.73 -24.35
N VAL A 67 -2.28 26.57 -24.07
CA VAL A 67 -1.85 26.89 -22.71
C VAL A 67 -2.85 27.88 -22.12
N LEU A 68 -3.47 27.51 -21.00
CA LEU A 68 -4.45 28.34 -20.28
C LEU A 68 -3.76 29.23 -19.23
N ALA A 69 -2.76 28.68 -18.52
CA ALA A 69 -1.96 29.40 -17.55
C ALA A 69 -0.61 28.71 -17.31
N CYS A 70 0.40 29.46 -16.87
CA CYS A 70 1.61 28.92 -16.27
C CYS A 70 1.78 29.50 -14.87
N TYR A 71 2.14 28.67 -13.90
CA TYR A 71 2.31 29.09 -12.51
C TYR A 71 3.35 28.21 -11.82
N ARG A 72 3.82 28.64 -10.64
CA ARG A 72 4.68 27.85 -9.77
C ARG A 72 3.83 27.06 -8.78
N GLU A 73 4.01 25.75 -8.71
CA GLU A 73 3.33 24.95 -7.69
C GLU A 73 3.79 25.36 -6.28
N PRO A 74 2.89 25.34 -5.29
CA PRO A 74 3.10 26.05 -4.03
C PRO A 74 4.12 25.39 -3.10
N PHE A 75 4.52 24.14 -3.31
CA PHE A 75 5.39 23.44 -2.37
C PHE A 75 6.88 23.59 -2.72
N GLY A 76 7.27 23.21 -3.94
CA GLY A 76 8.66 23.29 -4.42
C GLY A 76 8.95 24.51 -5.30
N GLY A 77 7.93 25.26 -5.72
CA GLY A 77 8.06 26.38 -6.65
C GLY A 77 8.32 25.97 -8.10
N HIS A 78 8.11 24.70 -8.46
CA HIS A 78 8.31 24.19 -9.82
C HIS A 78 7.26 24.77 -10.79
N TRP A 79 7.67 25.05 -12.02
CA TRP A 79 6.76 25.58 -13.04
C TRP A 79 5.87 24.49 -13.62
N VAL A 80 4.57 24.78 -13.70
CA VAL A 80 3.54 23.91 -14.26
C VAL A 80 2.70 24.70 -15.27
N ALA A 81 2.27 24.05 -16.34
CA ALA A 81 1.33 24.62 -17.30
C ALA A 81 -0.07 24.01 -17.12
N LEU A 82 -1.09 24.83 -16.90
CA LEU A 82 -2.49 24.43 -17.08
C LEU A 82 -2.83 24.56 -18.57
N ALA A 83 -3.31 23.49 -19.18
CA ALA A 83 -3.54 23.44 -20.63
C ALA A 83 -4.83 22.73 -21.00
N ALA A 84 -5.40 23.12 -22.14
CA ALA A 84 -6.42 22.38 -22.86
C ALA A 84 -5.72 21.54 -23.94
N LEU A 85 -5.85 20.22 -23.87
CA LEU A 85 -5.20 19.29 -24.80
C LEU A 85 -6.25 18.55 -25.64
N PRO A 86 -6.00 18.30 -26.94
CA PRO A 86 -6.79 17.35 -27.71
C PRO A 86 -6.79 15.98 -27.02
N ILE A 87 -7.97 15.39 -26.82
CA ILE A 87 -8.08 14.20 -25.97
C ILE A 87 -7.30 13.00 -26.53
N ASP A 88 -7.17 12.93 -27.85
CA ASP A 88 -6.48 11.88 -28.61
C ASP A 88 -4.95 11.99 -28.53
N ARG A 89 -4.44 13.15 -28.10
CA ARG A 89 -3.02 13.41 -27.81
C ARG A 89 -2.61 13.01 -26.41
N VAL A 90 -3.55 12.63 -25.53
CA VAL A 90 -3.27 12.22 -24.15
C VAL A 90 -3.53 10.72 -23.99
N LYS A 91 -2.47 9.96 -23.71
CA LYS A 91 -2.50 8.51 -23.59
C LYS A 91 -2.29 8.06 -22.14
N PRO A 92 -2.73 6.85 -21.76
CA PRO A 92 -2.30 6.23 -20.51
C PRO A 92 -0.78 6.07 -20.46
N THR A 93 -0.20 6.20 -19.27
CA THR A 93 1.19 5.76 -19.07
C THR A 93 1.31 4.23 -19.20
N PRO A 94 2.43 3.70 -19.72
CA PRO A 94 2.57 2.25 -19.98
C PRO A 94 2.62 1.36 -18.73
N TYR A 95 2.93 1.93 -17.56
CA TYR A 95 3.26 1.18 -16.34
C TYR A 95 2.19 1.31 -15.25
N GLN A 96 0.99 1.77 -15.60
CA GLN A 96 -0.06 2.08 -14.62
C GLN A 96 -1.14 1.03 -14.45
N ARG A 97 -1.85 1.18 -13.32
CA ARG A 97 -2.97 0.38 -12.84
C ARG A 97 -3.98 0.05 -13.95
N GLU A 98 -4.55 -1.15 -13.89
CA GLU A 98 -5.72 -1.50 -14.70
C GLU A 98 -6.88 -0.53 -14.41
N LEU A 99 -7.41 0.06 -15.49
CA LEU A 99 -8.55 0.95 -15.45
C LEU A 99 -9.78 0.19 -14.94
N SER A 100 -10.26 0.52 -13.73
CA SER A 100 -11.60 0.08 -13.30
C SER A 100 -12.68 0.67 -14.22
N LYS A 101 -13.20 -0.16 -15.12
CA LYS A 101 -14.30 0.20 -16.03
C LYS A 101 -15.50 0.77 -15.26
N ALA A 102 -15.88 0.14 -14.14
CA ALA A 102 -17.00 0.60 -13.32
C ALA A 102 -16.83 2.03 -12.78
N HIS A 103 -15.60 2.46 -12.44
CA HIS A 103 -15.36 3.83 -11.99
C HIS A 103 -15.41 4.82 -13.15
N ALA A 104 -14.85 4.48 -14.30
CA ALA A 104 -14.94 5.30 -15.50
C ALA A 104 -16.39 5.48 -15.95
N ASP A 105 -17.18 4.39 -15.99
CA ASP A 105 -18.61 4.42 -16.36
C ASP A 105 -19.43 5.28 -15.40
N ARG A 106 -19.13 5.23 -14.10
CA ARG A 106 -19.77 6.10 -13.10
C ARG A 106 -19.45 7.57 -13.35
N LEU A 107 -18.18 7.91 -13.63
CA LEU A 107 -17.79 9.27 -13.97
C LEU A 107 -18.46 9.73 -15.26
N ALA A 108 -18.50 8.89 -16.30
CA ALA A 108 -19.20 9.16 -17.55
C ALA A 108 -20.70 9.41 -17.33
N THR A 109 -21.31 8.78 -16.33
CA THR A 109 -22.71 9.03 -15.96
C THR A 109 -22.90 10.35 -15.19
N VAL A 110 -21.97 10.73 -14.31
CA VAL A 110 -22.11 11.89 -13.42
C VAL A 110 -21.71 13.19 -14.09
N ILE A 111 -20.67 13.19 -14.92
CA ILE A 111 -20.16 14.41 -15.59
C ILE A 111 -21.27 15.13 -16.38
N PRO A 112 -22.09 14.46 -17.22
CA PRO A 112 -23.17 15.13 -17.94
C PRO A 112 -24.29 15.63 -17.01
N LYS A 113 -24.57 14.93 -15.92
CA LYS A 113 -25.60 15.33 -14.93
C LYS A 113 -25.20 16.61 -14.20
N VAL A 114 -23.92 16.73 -13.84
CA VAL A 114 -23.36 17.94 -13.22
C VAL A 114 -23.13 19.03 -14.28
N GLY A 115 -22.90 18.64 -15.53
CA GLY A 115 -22.63 19.55 -16.65
C GLY A 115 -21.25 20.20 -16.57
N ARG A 116 -20.31 19.65 -15.79
CA ARG A 116 -18.99 20.24 -15.55
C ARG A 116 -17.89 19.18 -15.44
N PHE A 117 -16.71 19.52 -15.93
CA PHE A 117 -15.45 18.83 -15.65
C PHE A 117 -14.56 19.78 -14.84
N LEU A 118 -14.28 19.44 -13.59
CA LEU A 118 -13.66 20.38 -12.63
C LEU A 118 -12.25 20.01 -12.22
N ASP A 119 -11.82 18.78 -12.48
CA ASP A 119 -10.58 18.23 -11.95
C ASP A 119 -9.64 17.86 -13.12
N PRO A 120 -8.63 18.71 -13.43
CA PRO A 120 -7.66 18.46 -14.50
C PRO A 120 -6.88 17.17 -14.31
N VAL A 121 -6.60 16.46 -15.39
CA VAL A 121 -5.68 15.32 -15.37
C VAL A 121 -4.24 15.81 -15.19
N ILE A 122 -3.32 14.96 -14.74
CA ILE A 122 -1.89 15.25 -14.88
C ILE A 122 -1.41 14.72 -16.22
N ALA A 123 -0.56 15.47 -16.91
CA ALA A 123 0.07 15.08 -18.16
C ALA A 123 1.57 15.38 -18.13
N VAL A 124 2.36 14.55 -18.81
CA VAL A 124 3.76 14.83 -19.13
C VAL A 124 3.98 14.66 -20.63
N PRO A 125 4.84 15.47 -21.27
CA PRO A 125 5.20 15.28 -22.67
C PRO A 125 5.79 13.89 -22.92
N ASP A 126 5.37 13.25 -24.01
CA ASP A 126 5.90 11.96 -24.48
C ASP A 126 5.78 11.87 -26.01
N GLY A 127 6.93 11.92 -26.69
CA GLY A 127 6.96 11.97 -28.16
C GLY A 127 6.20 13.16 -28.74
N ASP A 128 5.21 12.89 -29.60
CA ASP A 128 4.35 13.87 -30.25
C ASP A 128 3.02 14.13 -29.50
N GLY A 129 2.93 13.69 -28.24
CA GLY A 129 1.77 13.85 -27.41
C GLY A 129 2.12 13.86 -25.93
N PHE A 130 1.21 13.30 -25.13
CA PHE A 130 1.31 13.30 -23.67
C PHE A 130 0.91 11.96 -23.11
N ILE A 131 1.53 11.59 -22.00
CA ILE A 131 1.06 10.49 -21.16
C ILE A 131 0.52 11.03 -19.84
N SER A 132 -0.56 10.43 -19.36
CA SER A 132 -1.23 10.85 -18.13
C SER A 132 -0.92 9.90 -16.97
N PRO A 133 -0.10 10.33 -15.98
CA PRO A 133 0.16 9.54 -14.79
C PRO A 133 -0.94 9.66 -13.72
N ASN A 134 -1.92 10.56 -13.88
CA ASN A 134 -3.06 10.67 -12.96
C ASN A 134 -4.26 11.25 -13.69
N GLY A 135 -5.44 10.69 -13.41
CA GLY A 135 -6.69 11.09 -14.04
C GLY A 135 -7.19 10.10 -15.09
N MET A 136 -6.69 8.87 -15.11
CA MET A 136 -7.07 7.88 -16.14
C MET A 136 -8.56 7.55 -16.19
N HIS A 137 -9.26 7.43 -15.04
CA HIS A 137 -10.71 7.25 -15.05
C HIS A 137 -11.45 8.45 -15.61
N ARG A 138 -10.93 9.66 -15.36
CA ARG A 138 -11.47 10.93 -15.88
C ARG A 138 -11.24 11.02 -17.39
N LEU A 139 -10.03 10.69 -17.85
CA LEU A 139 -9.69 10.63 -19.27
C LEU A 139 -10.58 9.62 -20.00
N ALA A 140 -10.67 8.38 -19.50
CA ALA A 140 -11.51 7.35 -20.10
C ALA A 140 -12.99 7.72 -20.12
N ALA A 141 -13.51 8.34 -19.05
CA ALA A 141 -14.87 8.84 -19.01
C ALA A 141 -15.11 9.91 -20.09
N LEU A 142 -14.22 10.90 -20.20
CA LEU A 142 -14.31 11.94 -21.23
C LEU A 142 -14.22 11.37 -22.65
N THR A 143 -13.33 10.40 -22.88
CA THR A 143 -13.25 9.70 -24.17
C THR A 143 -14.55 8.99 -24.50
N SER A 144 -15.15 8.27 -23.53
CA SER A 144 -16.43 7.57 -23.73
C SER A 144 -17.60 8.54 -23.99
N LEU A 145 -17.52 9.76 -23.47
CA LEU A 145 -18.49 10.83 -23.70
C LEU A 145 -18.25 11.58 -25.02
N GLY A 146 -17.21 11.24 -25.77
CA GLY A 146 -16.87 11.93 -27.03
C GLY A 146 -16.35 13.35 -26.84
N ALA A 147 -15.75 13.65 -25.68
CA ALA A 147 -15.12 14.94 -25.46
C ALA A 147 -13.97 15.16 -26.45
N LYS A 148 -13.85 16.37 -27.01
CA LYS A 148 -12.74 16.72 -27.92
C LYS A 148 -11.46 17.11 -27.18
N THR A 149 -11.61 17.59 -25.95
CA THR A 149 -10.56 18.28 -25.19
C THR A 149 -10.59 17.82 -23.74
N VAL A 150 -9.41 17.73 -23.13
CA VAL A 150 -9.23 17.51 -21.69
C VAL A 150 -8.39 18.64 -21.10
N VAL A 151 -8.75 19.11 -19.91
CA VAL A 151 -7.93 20.06 -19.15
C VAL A 151 -6.89 19.28 -18.37
N ALA A 152 -5.63 19.69 -18.48
CA ALA A 152 -4.49 19.02 -17.85
C ALA A 152 -3.55 20.00 -17.14
N LEU A 153 -2.93 19.53 -16.07
CA LEU A 153 -1.71 20.10 -15.51
C LEU A 153 -0.53 19.39 -16.15
N VAL A 154 0.19 20.10 -17.00
CA VAL A 154 1.32 19.59 -17.78
C VAL A 154 2.62 19.90 -17.03
N MET A 155 3.30 18.85 -16.60
CA MET A 155 4.57 18.95 -15.88
C MET A 155 5.74 18.85 -16.87
N PRO A 156 6.77 19.72 -16.75
CA PRO A 156 7.94 19.65 -17.63
C PRO A 156 8.83 18.43 -17.43
N GLU A 157 8.85 17.86 -16.22
CA GLU A 157 9.76 16.78 -15.86
C GLU A 157 9.12 15.39 -16.12
N PRO A 158 9.63 14.59 -17.08
CA PRO A 158 9.05 13.28 -17.39
C PRO A 158 9.17 12.28 -16.23
N GLU A 159 10.18 12.43 -15.37
CA GLU A 159 10.40 11.58 -14.19
C GLU A 159 9.25 11.67 -13.15
N ILE A 160 8.48 12.76 -13.18
CA ILE A 160 7.29 12.91 -12.32
C ILE A 160 6.23 11.85 -12.64
N ALA A 161 6.17 11.33 -13.87
CA ALA A 161 5.23 10.26 -14.22
C ALA A 161 5.42 9.01 -13.34
N PHE A 162 6.65 8.71 -12.92
CA PHE A 162 6.96 7.61 -12.00
C PHE A 162 6.67 7.98 -10.54
N ARG A 163 6.97 9.23 -10.15
CA ARG A 163 6.81 9.71 -8.76
C ARG A 163 5.35 9.98 -8.38
N ILE A 164 4.48 10.26 -9.35
CA ILE A 164 3.05 10.53 -9.11
C ILE A 164 2.31 9.32 -8.52
N LEU A 165 2.77 8.09 -8.77
CA LEU A 165 2.23 6.90 -8.11
C LEU A 165 2.36 6.99 -6.59
N ALA A 166 3.51 7.45 -6.08
CA ALA A 166 3.73 7.66 -4.66
C ALA A 166 2.93 8.84 -4.09
N LEU A 167 2.45 9.77 -4.94
CA LEU A 167 1.68 10.95 -4.55
C LEU A 167 0.16 10.70 -4.56
N ASN A 168 -0.32 9.60 -5.14
CA ASN A 168 -1.73 9.18 -5.10
C ASN A 168 -2.10 8.55 -3.75
N THR A 169 -1.92 9.29 -2.67
CA THR A 169 -2.17 8.83 -1.29
C THR A 169 -3.64 8.98 -0.86
N GLU A 170 -4.48 9.67 -1.64
CA GLU A 170 -5.91 9.91 -1.34
C GLU A 170 -6.78 8.65 -1.36
N LYS A 171 -6.34 7.60 -2.06
CA LYS A 171 -6.93 6.28 -1.92
C LYS A 171 -5.85 5.37 -1.38
N ALA A 172 -5.85 5.16 -0.05
CA ALA A 172 -5.02 4.12 0.54
C ALA A 172 -5.17 2.87 -0.32
N HIS A 173 -4.09 2.47 -0.99
CA HIS A 173 -4.15 1.28 -1.84
C HIS A 173 -4.61 0.15 -0.93
N ASN A 174 -5.73 -0.48 -1.31
CA ASN A 174 -6.11 -1.68 -0.60
C ASN A 174 -4.97 -2.70 -0.78
N LEU A 175 -4.77 -3.56 0.20
CA LEU A 175 -3.66 -4.50 0.23
C LEU A 175 -3.52 -5.31 -1.08
N LYS A 176 -4.64 -5.62 -1.74
CA LYS A 176 -4.67 -6.33 -3.02
C LYS A 176 -3.99 -5.54 -4.14
N ASP A 177 -4.33 -4.27 -4.28
CA ASP A 177 -3.74 -3.41 -5.32
C ASP A 177 -2.23 -3.31 -5.13
N LYS A 178 -1.77 -3.08 -3.89
CA LYS A 178 -0.32 -3.04 -3.56
C LYS A 178 0.38 -4.35 -3.89
N ALA A 179 -0.20 -5.47 -3.44
CA ALA A 179 0.40 -6.77 -3.63
C ALA A 179 0.52 -7.16 -5.12
N ILE A 180 -0.48 -6.82 -5.94
CA ILE A 180 -0.45 -7.06 -7.40
C ILE A 180 0.62 -6.20 -8.08
N GLU A 181 0.76 -4.94 -7.69
CA GLU A 181 1.80 -4.06 -8.24
C GLU A 181 3.20 -4.56 -7.91
N VAL A 182 3.41 -4.92 -6.64
CA VAL A 182 4.69 -5.45 -6.14
C VAL A 182 5.08 -6.74 -6.88
N ILE A 183 4.18 -7.71 -7.05
CA ILE A 183 4.53 -8.95 -7.75
C ILE A 183 4.82 -8.72 -9.24
N ARG A 184 4.10 -7.80 -9.90
CA ARG A 184 4.38 -7.42 -11.29
C ARG A 184 5.78 -6.84 -11.42
N MET A 185 6.18 -5.97 -10.49
CA MET A 185 7.53 -5.41 -10.43
C MET A 185 8.59 -6.51 -10.20
N SER A 186 8.39 -7.38 -9.21
CA SER A 186 9.31 -8.49 -8.93
C SER A 186 9.49 -9.40 -10.15
N ARG A 187 8.40 -9.78 -10.83
CA ARG A 187 8.48 -10.61 -12.05
C ARG A 187 9.21 -9.89 -13.19
N ALA A 188 8.99 -8.58 -13.37
CA ALA A 188 9.69 -7.79 -14.38
C ALA A 188 11.20 -7.76 -14.14
N ILE A 189 11.64 -7.56 -12.88
CA ILE A 189 13.06 -7.62 -12.50
C ILE A 189 13.65 -9.01 -12.76
N ALA A 190 12.91 -10.07 -12.42
CA ALA A 190 13.38 -11.45 -12.58
C ALA A 190 13.62 -11.88 -14.03
N VAL A 191 12.93 -11.26 -15.00
CA VAL A 191 13.07 -11.58 -16.43
C VAL A 191 13.99 -10.63 -17.20
N ASP A 192 14.33 -9.46 -16.63
CA ASP A 192 15.24 -8.50 -17.26
C ASP A 192 16.71 -8.96 -17.16
N PRO A 193 17.38 -9.31 -18.28
CA PRO A 193 18.77 -9.76 -18.25
C PRO A 193 19.74 -8.71 -17.69
N LYS A 194 19.41 -7.43 -17.79
CA LYS A 194 20.23 -6.33 -17.24
C LYS A 194 20.12 -6.22 -15.72
N ARG A 195 19.11 -6.85 -15.12
CA ARG A 195 18.83 -6.84 -13.67
C ARG A 195 18.88 -8.24 -13.05
N ALA A 196 19.44 -9.23 -13.76
CA ALA A 196 19.43 -10.63 -13.34
C ALA A 196 20.04 -10.89 -11.95
N GLY A 197 20.95 -10.02 -11.48
CA GLY A 197 21.56 -10.08 -10.14
C GLY A 197 20.82 -9.30 -9.05
N GLN A 198 19.78 -8.53 -9.39
CA GLN A 198 19.07 -7.68 -8.44
C GLN A 198 18.20 -8.54 -7.51
N SER A 199 18.31 -8.29 -6.19
CA SER A 199 17.56 -8.98 -5.14
C SER A 199 16.35 -8.17 -4.67
N GLU A 200 15.50 -8.76 -3.82
CA GLU A 200 14.41 -8.02 -3.18
C GLU A 200 14.95 -6.95 -2.23
N ALA A 201 16.07 -7.21 -1.56
CA ALA A 201 16.70 -6.26 -0.64
C ALA A 201 17.19 -4.99 -1.37
N ASP A 202 17.65 -5.12 -2.63
CA ASP A 202 18.13 -3.99 -3.43
C ASP A 202 17.00 -3.04 -3.86
N VAL A 203 15.75 -3.53 -3.90
CA VAL A 203 14.55 -2.75 -4.26
C VAL A 203 13.53 -2.71 -3.12
N ALA A 204 14.01 -2.86 -1.88
CA ALA A 204 13.15 -2.95 -0.70
C ALA A 204 12.26 -1.71 -0.51
N PHE A 205 12.72 -0.54 -0.96
CA PHE A 205 11.96 0.70 -0.90
C PHE A 205 10.74 0.64 -1.82
N GLU A 206 10.93 0.15 -3.05
CA GLU A 206 9.90 0.03 -4.07
C GLU A 206 8.90 -1.10 -3.76
N LEU A 207 9.36 -2.19 -3.15
CA LEU A 207 8.49 -3.30 -2.75
C LEU A 207 7.65 -3.00 -1.50
N GLU A 208 7.98 -1.92 -0.76
CA GLU A 208 7.41 -1.49 0.53
C GLU A 208 7.51 -2.50 1.69
N GLN A 209 7.11 -3.75 1.46
CA GLN A 209 7.02 -4.82 2.45
C GLN A 209 7.16 -6.20 1.80
N ALA A 210 8.02 -7.06 2.36
CA ALA A 210 8.30 -8.40 1.83
C ALA A 210 7.03 -9.28 1.64
N ALA A 211 6.05 -9.15 2.54
CA ALA A 211 4.78 -9.87 2.46
C ALA A 211 4.00 -9.60 1.17
N LEU A 212 4.15 -8.42 0.57
CA LEU A 212 3.41 -8.04 -0.64
C LEU A 212 3.80 -8.91 -1.85
N VAL A 213 5.03 -9.42 -1.89
CA VAL A 213 5.48 -10.35 -2.95
C VAL A 213 4.69 -11.67 -2.86
N THR A 214 4.67 -12.31 -1.70
CA THR A 214 3.95 -13.58 -1.46
C THR A 214 2.43 -13.40 -1.64
N LEU A 215 1.86 -12.32 -1.10
CA LEU A 215 0.43 -12.02 -1.24
C LEU A 215 0.05 -11.72 -2.70
N GLY A 216 0.94 -11.07 -3.45
CA GLY A 216 0.73 -10.77 -4.87
C GLY A 216 0.55 -12.04 -5.69
N ILE A 217 1.41 -13.05 -5.46
CA ILE A 217 1.28 -14.37 -6.10
C ILE A 217 -0.04 -15.03 -5.72
N CYS A 218 -0.49 -14.92 -4.47
CA CYS A 218 -1.79 -15.44 -4.06
C CYS A 218 -2.95 -14.78 -4.83
N TYR A 219 -2.88 -13.46 -5.07
CA TYR A 219 -3.88 -12.73 -5.85
C TYR A 219 -3.83 -13.04 -7.35
N GLU A 220 -2.64 -13.30 -7.91
CA GLU A 220 -2.49 -13.79 -9.29
C GLU A 220 -3.17 -15.16 -9.46
N LYS A 221 -2.95 -16.09 -8.52
CA LYS A 221 -3.54 -17.44 -8.53
C LYS A 221 -5.03 -17.43 -8.20
N ASN A 222 -5.48 -16.54 -7.31
CA ASN A 222 -6.87 -16.40 -6.90
C ASN A 222 -7.24 -14.94 -6.64
N ALA A 223 -7.92 -14.31 -7.59
CA ALA A 223 -8.34 -12.92 -7.48
C ALA A 223 -9.30 -12.62 -6.30
N ARG A 224 -9.95 -13.65 -5.72
CA ARG A 224 -10.83 -13.55 -4.55
C ARG A 224 -10.13 -13.88 -3.22
N PHE A 225 -8.83 -14.14 -3.25
CA PHE A 225 -8.04 -14.39 -2.05
C PHE A 225 -8.23 -13.27 -1.01
N SER A 226 -8.32 -13.65 0.27
CA SER A 226 -8.62 -12.71 1.36
C SER A 226 -7.34 -12.24 2.06
N GLY A 227 -6.39 -11.68 1.32
CA GLY A 227 -5.04 -11.38 1.83
C GLY A 227 -5.00 -10.48 3.07
N GLY A 228 -6.01 -9.62 3.25
CA GLY A 228 -6.14 -8.76 4.44
C GLY A 228 -6.19 -9.55 5.75
N ALA A 229 -6.80 -10.74 5.74
CA ALA A 229 -6.87 -11.60 6.93
C ALA A 229 -5.50 -12.15 7.34
N TYR A 230 -4.58 -12.33 6.38
CA TYR A 230 -3.29 -13.01 6.59
C TYR A 230 -2.11 -12.05 6.74
N ASN A 231 -2.22 -10.81 6.27
CA ASN A 231 -1.09 -9.87 6.22
C ASN A 231 -0.38 -9.69 7.57
N SER A 232 -1.14 -9.64 8.67
CA SER A 232 -0.59 -9.50 10.03
C SER A 232 0.32 -10.64 10.48
N VAL A 233 0.21 -11.81 9.84
CA VAL A 233 1.08 -12.98 10.03
C VAL A 233 2.22 -12.94 9.03
N VAL A 234 1.88 -12.85 7.73
CA VAL A 234 2.85 -12.92 6.63
C VAL A 234 3.92 -11.83 6.76
N SER A 235 3.52 -10.61 7.14
CA SER A 235 4.45 -9.48 7.39
C SER A 235 5.47 -9.71 8.49
N LYS A 236 5.23 -10.64 9.41
CA LYS A 236 6.14 -10.96 10.51
C LYS A 236 7.05 -12.15 10.19
N THR A 237 6.65 -12.96 9.22
CA THR A 237 7.35 -14.19 8.84
C THR A 237 8.18 -14.05 7.56
N GLU A 238 7.93 -12.99 6.80
CA GLU A 238 8.62 -12.71 5.54
C GLU A 238 9.63 -11.57 5.70
N THR A 239 10.84 -11.79 5.19
CA THR A 239 11.91 -10.79 5.08
C THR A 239 12.35 -10.68 3.63
N PHE A 240 12.92 -9.53 3.23
CA PHE A 240 13.44 -9.37 1.88
C PHE A 240 14.62 -10.31 1.66
N SER A 241 14.58 -11.05 0.54
CA SER A 241 15.67 -11.93 0.15
C SER A 241 16.85 -11.14 -0.42
N THR A 242 18.07 -11.59 -0.10
CA THR A 242 19.32 -11.13 -0.74
C THR A 242 19.71 -11.99 -1.93
N ASP A 243 18.99 -13.09 -2.19
CA ASP A 243 19.16 -13.89 -3.41
C ASP A 243 18.60 -13.13 -4.62
N PRO A 244 19.09 -13.43 -5.85
CA PRO A 244 18.52 -12.87 -7.08
C PRO A 244 17.00 -13.05 -7.16
N MET A 245 16.29 -12.03 -7.66
CA MET A 245 14.82 -11.98 -7.71
C MET A 245 14.18 -13.24 -8.29
N LYS A 246 14.80 -13.83 -9.32
CA LYS A 246 14.31 -15.09 -9.92
C LYS A 246 14.26 -16.24 -8.90
N LYS A 247 15.30 -16.39 -8.08
CA LYS A 247 15.39 -17.43 -7.05
C LYS A 247 14.48 -17.13 -5.86
N SER A 248 14.38 -15.86 -5.45
CA SER A 248 13.47 -15.50 -4.37
C SER A 248 12.01 -15.75 -4.76
N LEU A 249 11.62 -15.47 -6.01
CA LEU A 249 10.27 -15.75 -6.51
C LEU A 249 9.90 -17.24 -6.45
N GLU A 250 10.83 -18.17 -6.68
CA GLU A 250 10.55 -19.60 -6.52
C GLU A 250 10.18 -19.98 -5.09
N LEU A 251 10.82 -19.36 -4.09
CA LEU A 251 10.46 -19.52 -2.68
C LEU A 251 9.10 -18.88 -2.38
N ARG A 252 8.88 -17.66 -2.88
CA ARG A 252 7.61 -16.93 -2.73
C ARG A 252 6.43 -17.69 -3.33
N GLU A 253 6.63 -18.40 -4.44
CA GLU A 253 5.60 -19.23 -5.08
C GLU A 253 5.21 -20.42 -4.19
N LYS A 254 6.18 -21.09 -3.57
CA LYS A 254 5.92 -22.16 -2.59
C LYS A 254 5.17 -21.64 -1.36
N HIS A 255 5.59 -20.49 -0.85
CA HIS A 255 4.92 -19.84 0.27
C HIS A 255 3.48 -19.46 -0.08
N ALA A 256 3.24 -18.95 -1.29
CA ALA A 256 1.91 -18.60 -1.78
C ALA A 256 1.01 -19.84 -1.92
N ASP A 257 1.52 -20.96 -2.44
CA ASP A 257 0.76 -22.22 -2.51
C ASP A 257 0.34 -22.69 -1.12
N LYS A 258 1.25 -22.63 -0.16
CA LYS A 258 0.96 -22.98 1.24
C LYS A 258 -0.09 -22.05 1.87
N LEU A 259 -0.02 -20.76 1.56
CA LEU A 259 -0.97 -19.77 2.04
C LEU A 259 -2.38 -19.97 1.44
N LEU A 260 -2.47 -20.43 0.19
CA LEU A 260 -3.74 -20.81 -0.44
C LEU A 260 -4.34 -22.06 0.22
N VAL A 261 -3.53 -23.06 0.57
CA VAL A 261 -3.98 -24.22 1.35
C VAL A 261 -4.53 -23.79 2.72
N LEU A 262 -3.90 -22.82 3.37
CA LEU A 262 -4.44 -22.22 4.59
C LEU A 262 -5.77 -21.51 4.35
N ASP A 263 -5.92 -20.75 3.26
CA ASP A 263 -7.17 -20.04 2.93
C ASP A 263 -8.34 -21.00 2.70
N GLU A 264 -8.10 -22.14 2.06
CA GLU A 264 -9.09 -23.19 1.90
C GLU A 264 -9.53 -23.78 3.26
N ALA A 265 -8.56 -24.13 4.12
CA ALA A 265 -8.84 -24.67 5.44
C ALA A 265 -9.61 -23.67 6.34
N VAL A 266 -9.27 -22.38 6.25
CA VAL A 266 -9.97 -21.30 6.95
C VAL A 266 -11.37 -21.10 6.38
N THR A 267 -11.54 -21.19 5.05
CA THR A 267 -12.86 -21.08 4.40
C THR A 267 -13.78 -22.21 4.86
N ALA A 268 -13.27 -23.45 4.99
CA ALA A 268 -14.02 -24.57 5.57
C ALA A 268 -14.41 -24.31 7.04
N ALA A 269 -13.52 -23.73 7.84
CA ALA A 269 -13.82 -23.35 9.22
C ALA A 269 -14.89 -22.24 9.31
N VAL A 270 -14.87 -21.27 8.40
CA VAL A 270 -15.93 -20.25 8.27
C VAL A 270 -17.26 -20.89 7.87
N GLY A 271 -17.25 -21.92 7.02
CA GLY A 271 -18.43 -22.72 6.69
C GLY A 271 -19.08 -23.31 7.94
N ARG A 272 -18.30 -23.98 8.79
CA ARG A 272 -18.78 -24.52 10.08
C ARG A 272 -19.34 -23.45 11.02
N LEU A 273 -18.79 -22.23 11.01
CA LEU A 273 -19.35 -21.12 11.78
C LEU A 273 -20.71 -20.67 11.25
N LYS A 274 -20.88 -20.60 9.92
CA LYS A 274 -22.17 -20.26 9.31
C LYS A 274 -23.23 -21.32 9.61
N GLU A 275 -22.87 -22.60 9.53
CA GLU A 275 -23.75 -23.72 9.91
C GLU A 275 -24.15 -23.65 11.40
N ALA A 276 -23.25 -23.19 12.27
CA ALA A 276 -23.53 -22.93 13.68
C ALA A 276 -24.34 -21.63 13.94
N GLY A 277 -24.81 -20.94 12.90
CA GLY A 277 -25.69 -19.77 13.01
C GLY A 277 -24.98 -18.42 13.02
N TRP A 278 -23.66 -18.36 12.82
CA TRP A 278 -22.94 -17.08 12.76
C TRP A 278 -23.10 -16.40 11.40
N ASN A 279 -23.51 -15.13 11.40
CA ASN A 279 -23.61 -14.32 10.19
C ASN A 279 -22.86 -12.99 10.37
N SER A 280 -21.63 -12.90 9.84
CA SER A 280 -20.79 -11.70 9.89
C SER A 280 -19.81 -11.67 8.71
N GLY A 281 -19.49 -10.47 8.22
CA GLY A 281 -18.41 -10.27 7.24
C GLY A 281 -17.01 -10.55 7.79
N TYR A 282 -16.86 -10.61 9.13
CA TYR A 282 -15.57 -10.73 9.81
C TYR A 282 -15.22 -12.16 10.25
N LEU A 283 -15.99 -13.18 9.84
CA LEU A 283 -15.75 -14.56 10.26
C LEU A 283 -14.36 -15.08 9.88
N LYS A 284 -13.87 -14.74 8.67
CA LYS A 284 -12.53 -15.15 8.23
C LYS A 284 -11.42 -14.50 9.09
N PRO A 285 -11.38 -13.17 9.30
CA PRO A 285 -10.47 -12.56 10.28
C PRO A 285 -10.51 -13.18 11.68
N ILE A 286 -11.70 -13.53 12.20
CA ILE A 286 -11.85 -14.17 13.52
C ILE A 286 -11.18 -15.54 13.56
N VAL A 287 -11.44 -16.38 12.54
CA VAL A 287 -10.82 -17.70 12.44
C VAL A 287 -9.29 -17.55 12.39
N VAL A 288 -8.79 -16.65 11.55
CA VAL A 288 -7.35 -16.42 11.41
C VAL A 288 -6.70 -15.94 12.71
N ALA A 289 -7.33 -14.98 13.41
CA ALA A 289 -6.83 -14.51 14.71
C ALA A 289 -6.79 -15.61 15.77
N ARG A 290 -7.70 -16.58 15.71
CA ARG A 290 -7.77 -17.69 16.68
C ARG A 290 -6.72 -18.77 16.44
N ILE A 291 -6.38 -19.04 15.19
CA ILE A 291 -5.38 -20.03 14.81
C ILE A 291 -3.96 -19.46 14.76
N ASN A 292 -3.81 -18.13 14.81
CA ASN A 292 -2.52 -17.44 14.73
C ASN A 292 -1.62 -17.77 15.95
N PRO A 293 -0.51 -18.50 15.78
CA PRO A 293 0.39 -18.85 16.88
C PRO A 293 1.22 -17.65 17.38
N LEU A 294 1.36 -16.60 16.55
CA LEU A 294 2.19 -15.45 16.86
C LEU A 294 1.59 -14.54 17.94
N ARG A 295 0.30 -14.71 18.29
CA ARG A 295 -0.35 -13.93 19.36
C ARG A 295 0.23 -14.20 20.76
N PHE A 296 0.98 -15.30 20.92
CA PHE A 296 1.60 -15.69 22.19
C PHE A 296 3.11 -15.41 22.24
N LEU A 297 3.70 -14.95 21.14
CA LEU A 297 5.10 -14.54 21.10
C LEU A 297 5.24 -13.25 21.91
N ARG A 298 6.07 -13.30 22.97
CA ARG A 298 6.43 -12.12 23.75
C ARG A 298 7.70 -11.50 23.17
N PRO A 299 7.76 -10.18 22.96
CA PRO A 299 8.99 -9.51 22.55
C PRO A 299 10.13 -9.85 23.53
N GLY A 300 11.24 -10.40 23.02
CA GLY A 300 12.46 -10.66 23.78
C GLY A 300 12.66 -12.07 24.36
N LYS A 301 11.86 -13.08 23.97
CA LYS A 301 12.14 -14.49 24.36
C LYS A 301 12.76 -15.35 23.26
N GLU A 302 12.65 -14.95 22.00
CA GLU A 302 13.30 -15.58 20.85
C GLU A 302 13.67 -14.44 19.88
N ASP A 303 14.97 -14.17 19.70
CA ASP A 303 15.47 -13.08 18.85
C ASP A 303 15.43 -13.43 17.35
N ALA A 304 14.95 -14.61 16.98
CA ALA A 304 14.77 -15.03 15.60
C ALA A 304 13.35 -14.67 15.11
N ALA A 305 13.26 -14.07 13.92
CA ALA A 305 11.99 -13.85 13.25
C ALA A 305 11.23 -15.18 13.12
N PRO A 306 9.89 -15.19 13.31
CA PRO A 306 9.12 -16.41 13.21
C PRO A 306 9.22 -16.99 11.80
N ASP A 307 9.49 -18.30 11.73
CA ASP A 307 9.63 -19.03 10.47
C ASP A 307 8.27 -19.14 9.74
N PHE A 308 8.26 -18.81 8.44
CA PHE A 308 7.04 -18.83 7.62
C PHE A 308 6.41 -20.22 7.58
N ASP A 309 7.18 -21.22 7.19
CA ASP A 309 6.67 -22.58 6.97
C ASP A 309 6.05 -23.16 8.23
N LYS A 310 6.77 -23.11 9.37
CA LYS A 310 6.29 -23.59 10.66
C LYS A 310 5.07 -22.83 11.15
N THR A 311 5.00 -21.53 10.90
CA THR A 311 3.87 -20.69 11.29
C THR A 311 2.63 -21.06 10.51
N ILE A 312 2.73 -21.14 9.19
CA ILE A 312 1.60 -21.47 8.31
C ILE A 312 1.15 -22.92 8.52
N ASP A 313 2.05 -23.88 8.73
CA ASP A 313 1.69 -25.27 9.05
C ASP A 313 0.84 -25.36 10.32
N LYS A 314 1.27 -24.70 11.41
CA LYS A 314 0.48 -24.64 12.65
C LYS A 314 -0.89 -24.01 12.43
N MET A 315 -0.99 -22.98 11.61
CA MET A 315 -2.26 -22.35 11.29
C MET A 315 -3.16 -23.28 10.47
N ILE A 316 -2.61 -24.04 9.51
CA ILE A 316 -3.36 -25.03 8.71
C ILE A 316 -3.94 -26.11 9.65
N GLU A 317 -3.12 -26.65 10.56
CA GLU A 317 -3.60 -27.61 11.55
C GLU A 317 -4.69 -27.01 12.47
N GLY A 318 -4.49 -25.78 12.92
CA GLY A 318 -5.44 -25.05 13.74
C GLY A 318 -6.78 -24.82 13.02
N ALA A 319 -6.76 -24.49 11.72
CA ALA A 319 -7.95 -24.31 10.91
C ALA A 319 -8.72 -25.63 10.70
N LYS A 320 -8.00 -26.73 10.46
CA LYS A 320 -8.59 -28.08 10.33
C LYS A 320 -9.26 -28.52 11.64
N LYS A 321 -8.63 -28.25 12.79
CA LYS A 321 -9.16 -28.57 14.13
C LYS A 321 -10.07 -27.47 14.71
N PHE A 322 -10.46 -26.48 13.91
CA PHE A 322 -11.22 -25.33 14.40
C PHE A 322 -12.62 -25.73 14.86
N ASP A 323 -12.92 -25.41 16.11
CA ASP A 323 -14.16 -25.70 16.82
C ASP A 323 -15.05 -24.45 16.89
N ALA A 324 -16.16 -24.50 16.15
CA ALA A 324 -17.11 -23.39 16.01
C ALA A 324 -17.86 -23.08 17.32
N SER A 325 -18.04 -24.07 18.21
CA SER A 325 -18.76 -23.91 19.48
C SER A 325 -18.04 -22.96 20.46
N LYS A 326 -16.73 -22.77 20.26
CA LYS A 326 -15.90 -21.92 21.11
C LYS A 326 -15.98 -20.44 20.72
N VAL A 327 -16.64 -20.07 19.61
CA VAL A 327 -16.80 -18.66 19.20
C VAL A 327 -17.89 -18.00 20.03
N LYS A 328 -17.61 -16.81 20.57
CA LYS A 328 -18.56 -16.02 21.38
C LYS A 328 -18.92 -14.72 20.66
N ALA A 329 -20.09 -14.16 21.00
CA ALA A 329 -20.58 -12.92 20.36
C ALA A 329 -19.61 -11.73 20.55
N GLN A 330 -18.89 -11.70 21.68
CA GLN A 330 -17.86 -10.71 21.97
C GLN A 330 -16.69 -10.75 20.97
N ASP A 331 -16.32 -11.93 20.46
CA ASP A 331 -15.25 -12.06 19.45
C ASP A 331 -15.65 -11.39 18.12
N VAL A 332 -16.93 -11.49 17.76
CA VAL A 332 -17.49 -10.87 16.55
C VAL A 332 -17.58 -9.35 16.71
N ALA A 333 -17.96 -8.87 17.90
CA ALA A 333 -18.02 -7.45 18.21
C ALA A 333 -16.62 -6.79 18.16
N ILE A 334 -15.60 -7.44 18.72
CA ILE A 334 -14.21 -6.95 18.69
C ILE A 334 -13.69 -6.91 17.24
N ALA A 335 -13.92 -7.96 16.46
CA ALA A 335 -13.47 -7.98 15.06
C ALA A 335 -14.16 -6.90 14.21
N SER A 336 -15.43 -6.59 14.51
CA SER A 336 -16.18 -5.53 13.83
C SER A 336 -15.70 -4.13 14.23
N ALA A 337 -15.29 -3.94 15.48
CA ALA A 337 -14.73 -2.68 15.97
C ALA A 337 -13.32 -2.40 15.42
N VAL A 338 -12.47 -3.43 15.34
CA VAL A 338 -11.09 -3.30 14.82
C VAL A 338 -11.07 -3.21 13.29
N GLY A 339 -11.97 -3.92 12.59
CA GLY A 339 -12.07 -3.88 11.13
C GLY A 339 -12.77 -2.63 10.57
N GLY A 340 -13.42 -1.83 11.42
CA GLY A 340 -14.07 -0.56 11.05
C GLY A 340 -13.10 0.62 10.89
N ASP A 341 -11.93 0.57 11.53
CA ASP A 341 -10.93 1.63 11.47
C ASP A 341 -10.04 1.56 10.20
N ASP A 342 -9.98 0.41 9.53
CA ASP A 342 -9.22 0.22 8.28
C ASP A 342 -10.04 0.54 7.00
N LEU A 343 -11.29 1.00 7.16
CA LEU A 343 -12.23 1.29 6.06
C LEU A 343 -12.69 2.76 5.98
N ASN A 344 -12.12 3.64 6.80
CA ASN A 344 -12.31 5.09 6.72
C ASN A 344 -11.03 5.81 6.31
#